data_AF-A0A9J6DVS2-F1
#
_entry.id   AF-A0A9J6DVS2-F1
#
_cell.length_a   1.000
_cell.length_b   1.000
_cell.length_c   1.000
_cell.angle_alpha   90.00
_cell.angle_beta   90.00
_cell.angle_gamma   90.00
#
_symmetry.space_group_name_H-M   'P 1'
#
loop_
_entity.id
_entity.type
_entity.pdbx_description
1 polymer ?
#
loop_
_entity_poly.entity_id
_entity_poly.type
_entity_poly.pdbx_seq_one_letter_code
_entity_poly.pdbx_strand_id
1 'polypeptide(L)'
;MSVTVVLLLLIVFLLVVLFTFYNGDVPFVVTQDLELIEQVFVRKFQNFMNRGLTMMTDQMHPYLGKSIIHVNAPMWKSIRNSVAYGFSAAKLKQMMPFFEEDVNYLLKYLDKSAETGEEVQMMRKYEQLSMDFVARGAFGIDERFQENPNHPLFDMARSACCKLMTGPFHMIAQSTTSLGPITKIVCWLSVAIGDFVFDTVTAHTEKVVELRKKDPSLRKPDILQNLIDAEYVESQTGADSGKGENELAVKELRWEGRREEVKAR
;
A
#
# COMPACT_ATOMS: atom_id res chain seq x y z
N MET A 1 -12.09 -14.13 -28.85
CA MET A 1 -10.85 -13.69 -29.54
C MET A 1 -10.16 -14.96 -30.04
N SER A 2 -9.91 -15.10 -31.34
CA SER A 2 -9.29 -16.33 -31.88
C SER A 2 -7.87 -16.49 -31.33
N VAL A 3 -7.45 -17.72 -31.01
CA VAL A 3 -6.10 -18.03 -30.50
C VAL A 3 -5.01 -17.46 -31.42
N THR A 4 -5.27 -17.42 -32.73
CA THR A 4 -4.38 -16.81 -33.74
C THR A 4 -4.19 -15.31 -33.53
N VAL A 5 -5.24 -14.59 -33.11
CA VAL A 5 -5.18 -13.14 -32.84
C VAL A 5 -4.40 -12.87 -31.56
N VAL A 6 -4.61 -13.69 -30.52
CA VAL A 6 -3.83 -13.61 -29.27
C VAL A 6 -2.35 -13.88 -29.55
N LEU A 7 -2.04 -14.90 -30.34
CA LEU A 7 -0.67 -15.27 -30.69
C LEU A 7 0.01 -14.21 -31.56
N LEU A 8 -0.70 -13.64 -32.54
CA LEU A 8 -0.20 -12.52 -33.35
C LEU A 8 0.06 -11.28 -32.49
N LEU A 9 -0.87 -10.94 -31.59
CA LEU A 9 -0.68 -9.83 -30.66
C LEU A 9 0.51 -10.08 -29.73
N LEU A 10 0.69 -11.30 -29.21
CA LEU A 10 1.84 -11.67 -28.39
C LEU A 10 3.16 -11.61 -29.17
N ILE A 11 3.18 -12.07 -30.42
CA ILE A 11 4.36 -11.99 -31.30
C ILE A 11 4.70 -10.53 -31.59
N VAL A 12 3.71 -9.69 -31.89
CA VAL A 12 3.91 -8.23 -32.05
C VAL A 12 4.41 -7.61 -30.74
N PHE A 13 3.88 -8.03 -29.59
CA PHE A 13 4.32 -7.54 -28.26
C PHE A 13 5.75 -7.98 -27.90
N LEU A 14 6.20 -9.12 -28.42
CA LEU A 14 7.56 -9.62 -28.25
C LEU A 14 8.55 -9.01 -29.25
N LEU A 15 8.07 -8.52 -30.39
CA LEU A 15 8.89 -7.89 -31.43
C LEU A 15 9.00 -6.36 -31.25
N VAL A 16 8.05 -5.73 -30.54
CA VAL A 16 8.01 -4.29 -30.35
C VAL A 16 8.69 -3.91 -29.03
N VAL A 17 9.87 -3.31 -29.15
CA VAL A 17 10.71 -2.86 -28.02
C VAL A 17 10.10 -1.66 -27.28
N LEU A 18 9.28 -0.85 -27.95
CA LEU A 18 8.60 0.30 -27.38
C LEU A 18 7.26 0.55 -28.07
N PHE A 19 6.19 0.66 -27.29
CA PHE A 19 4.89 1.09 -27.79
C PHE A 19 4.20 2.04 -26.81
N THR A 20 3.25 2.81 -27.34
CA THR A 20 2.48 3.76 -26.55
C THR A 20 1.00 3.48 -26.70
N PHE A 21 0.24 3.66 -25.62
CA PHE A 21 -1.22 3.61 -25.65
C PHE A 21 -1.78 4.71 -24.73
N TYR A 22 -3.07 4.99 -24.85
CA TYR A 22 -3.75 5.92 -23.95
C TYR A 22 -4.60 5.12 -22.97
N ASN A 23 -4.45 5.39 -21.67
CA ASN A 23 -5.39 4.96 -20.65
C ASN A 23 -6.32 6.14 -20.33
N GLY A 24 -7.53 6.11 -20.87
CA GLY A 24 -8.37 7.30 -20.93
C GLY A 24 -7.72 8.39 -21.78
N ASP A 25 -7.47 9.57 -21.20
CA ASP A 25 -6.75 10.69 -21.82
C ASP A 25 -5.28 10.80 -21.35
N VAL A 26 -4.78 9.80 -20.63
CA VAL A 26 -3.39 9.76 -20.12
C VAL A 26 -2.53 8.90 -21.04
N PRO A 27 -1.43 9.42 -21.61
CA PRO A 27 -0.51 8.63 -22.42
C PRO A 27 0.36 7.71 -21.54
N PHE A 28 0.48 6.45 -21.95
CA PHE A 28 1.35 5.44 -21.35
C PHE A 28 2.39 4.98 -22.37
N VAL A 29 3.63 4.88 -21.92
CA VAL A 29 4.75 4.32 -22.68
C VAL A 29 5.14 3.00 -22.04
N VAL A 30 5.17 1.94 -22.85
CA VAL A 30 5.62 0.61 -22.44
C VAL A 30 6.88 0.30 -23.22
N THR A 31 7.91 -0.12 -22.50
CA THR A 31 9.21 -0.43 -23.09
C THR A 31 9.79 -1.72 -22.51
N GLN A 32 10.46 -2.48 -23.37
CA GLN A 32 11.28 -3.64 -23.00
C GLN A 32 12.79 -3.32 -23.10
N ASP A 33 13.14 -2.08 -23.47
CA ASP A 33 14.52 -1.65 -23.60
C ASP A 33 15.17 -1.48 -22.21
N LEU A 34 16.19 -2.29 -21.95
CA LEU A 34 16.92 -2.28 -20.68
C LEU A 34 17.59 -0.93 -20.40
N GLU A 35 18.06 -0.21 -21.42
CA GLU A 35 18.68 1.10 -21.23
C GLU A 35 17.65 2.11 -20.76
N LEU A 36 16.45 2.13 -21.37
CA LEU A 36 15.35 2.99 -20.94
C LEU A 36 14.86 2.61 -19.53
N ILE A 37 14.74 1.32 -19.22
CA ILE A 37 14.36 0.83 -17.90
C ILE A 37 15.40 1.29 -16.85
N GLU A 38 16.69 1.15 -17.12
CA GLU A 38 17.77 1.63 -16.24
C GLU A 38 17.71 3.15 -16.07
N GLN A 39 17.46 3.90 -17.14
CA GLN A 39 17.32 5.35 -17.08
C GLN A 39 16.15 5.77 -16.19
N VAL A 40 14.99 5.12 -16.30
CA VAL A 40 13.78 5.46 -15.53
C VAL A 40 13.88 5.01 -14.08
N PHE A 41 14.26 3.75 -13.83
CA PHE A 41 14.19 3.16 -12.48
C PHE A 41 15.46 3.32 -11.65
N VAL A 42 16.61 3.62 -12.26
CA VAL A 42 17.90 3.73 -11.57
C VAL A 42 18.47 5.14 -11.70
N ARG A 43 18.84 5.57 -12.91
CA ARG A 43 19.63 6.79 -13.11
C ARG A 43 18.83 8.06 -12.82
N LYS A 44 17.57 8.11 -13.27
CA LYS A 44 16.68 9.29 -13.16
C LYS A 44 15.43 9.01 -12.33
N PHE A 45 15.49 8.06 -11.40
CA PHE A 45 14.34 7.64 -10.58
C PHE A 45 13.64 8.82 -9.90
N GLN A 46 14.38 9.84 -9.45
CA GLN A 46 13.81 11.02 -8.80
C GLN A 46 12.80 11.77 -9.68
N ASN A 47 12.92 11.68 -11.01
CA ASN A 47 11.99 12.29 -11.96
C ASN A 47 10.72 11.45 -12.18
N PHE A 48 10.73 10.17 -11.81
CA PHE A 48 9.68 9.19 -12.10
C PHE A 48 9.06 8.57 -10.82
N MET A 49 9.20 9.24 -9.68
CA MET A 49 8.70 8.72 -8.39
C MET A 49 7.17 8.67 -8.29
N ASN A 50 6.46 9.50 -9.07
CA ASN A 50 5.00 9.53 -9.06
C ASN A 50 4.43 8.42 -9.95
N ARG A 51 3.41 7.70 -9.46
CA ARG A 51 2.83 6.53 -10.15
C ARG A 51 1.89 6.87 -11.30
N GLY A 52 1.66 8.15 -11.59
CA GLY A 52 0.69 8.60 -12.59
C GLY A 52 -0.76 8.38 -12.17
N LEU A 53 -1.69 8.64 -13.08
CA LEU A 53 -3.13 8.43 -12.87
C LEU A 53 -3.52 7.04 -13.38
N THR A 54 -3.35 6.03 -12.53
CA THR A 54 -3.67 4.63 -12.86
C THR A 54 -5.02 4.21 -12.29
N MET A 55 -5.41 4.71 -11.12
CA MET A 55 -6.62 4.30 -10.39
C MET A 55 -7.30 5.52 -9.77
N MET A 56 -8.05 6.28 -10.57
CA MET A 56 -8.56 7.59 -10.16
C MET A 56 -9.53 7.51 -8.95
N THR A 57 -10.40 6.50 -8.90
CA THR A 57 -11.30 6.30 -7.73
C THR A 57 -10.53 6.09 -6.44
N ASP A 58 -9.46 5.30 -6.49
CA ASP A 58 -8.69 4.92 -5.31
C ASP A 58 -7.77 6.07 -4.87
N GLN A 59 -7.24 6.83 -5.83
CA GLN A 59 -6.49 8.05 -5.58
C GLN A 59 -7.36 9.16 -4.95
N MET A 60 -8.64 9.19 -5.26
CA MET A 60 -9.60 10.15 -4.70
C MET A 60 -10.24 9.69 -3.38
N HIS A 61 -10.10 8.41 -3.04
CA HIS A 61 -10.64 7.86 -1.81
C HIS A 61 -9.89 8.43 -0.58
N PRO A 62 -10.59 8.79 0.52
CA PRO A 62 -9.99 9.47 1.67
C PRO A 62 -8.79 8.75 2.29
N TYR A 63 -8.85 7.42 2.34
CA TYR A 63 -7.78 6.55 2.87
C TYR A 63 -6.84 6.02 1.80
N LEU A 64 -7.35 5.33 0.77
CA LEU A 64 -6.49 4.76 -0.29
C LEU A 64 -5.67 5.80 -1.03
N GLY A 65 -6.17 7.02 -1.22
CA GLY A 65 -5.40 8.11 -1.84
C GLY A 65 -4.18 8.53 -1.03
N LYS A 66 -4.18 8.27 0.28
CA LYS A 66 -3.07 8.52 1.21
C LYS A 66 -2.20 7.29 1.46
N SER A 67 -2.51 6.15 0.84
CA SER A 67 -1.71 4.93 0.98
C SER A 67 -0.43 5.00 0.14
N ILE A 68 0.56 4.17 0.51
CA ILE A 68 1.88 4.09 -0.16
C ILE A 68 1.79 3.81 -1.68
N ILE A 69 0.67 3.26 -2.16
CA ILE A 69 0.47 2.99 -3.59
C ILE A 69 0.07 4.23 -4.41
N HIS A 70 -0.49 5.28 -3.76
CA HIS A 70 -1.07 6.44 -4.45
C HIS A 70 -0.41 7.78 -4.12
N VAL A 71 0.26 7.90 -2.97
CA VAL A 71 0.87 9.19 -2.57
C VAL A 71 2.02 9.63 -3.48
N ASN A 72 2.20 10.94 -3.59
CA ASN A 72 3.29 11.55 -4.37
C ASN A 72 4.66 11.46 -3.67
N ALA A 73 5.72 11.68 -4.44
CA ALA A 73 7.10 11.35 -4.10
C ALA A 73 7.61 11.68 -2.68
N PRO A 74 7.41 12.87 -2.10
CA PRO A 74 7.94 13.18 -0.77
C PRO A 74 7.26 12.34 0.32
N MET A 75 5.93 12.25 0.27
CA MET A 75 5.12 11.46 1.20
C MET A 75 5.37 9.97 1.00
N TRP A 76 5.47 9.53 -0.26
CA TRP A 76 5.81 8.15 -0.59
C TRP A 76 7.13 7.72 0.04
N LYS A 77 8.17 8.58 -0.03
CA LYS A 77 9.48 8.29 0.56
C LYS A 77 9.39 8.14 2.09
N SER A 78 8.63 9.00 2.78
CA SER A 78 8.43 8.91 4.23
C SER A 78 7.72 7.61 4.60
N ILE A 79 6.54 7.36 4.01
CA ILE A 79 5.75 6.16 4.30
C ILE A 79 6.54 4.90 3.98
N ARG A 80 7.25 4.86 2.84
CA ARG A 80 8.09 3.72 2.45
C ARG A 80 9.18 3.44 3.48
N ASN A 81 9.84 4.46 4.02
CA ASN A 81 10.88 4.26 5.03
C ASN A 81 10.30 3.62 6.30
N SER A 82 9.15 4.11 6.77
CA SER A 82 8.45 3.58 7.94
C SER A 82 7.98 2.14 7.73
N VAL A 83 7.40 1.84 6.56
CA VAL A 83 6.98 0.47 6.21
C VAL A 83 8.18 -0.46 6.06
N ALA A 84 9.26 -0.03 5.40
CA ALA A 84 10.44 -0.85 5.14
C ALA A 84 11.14 -1.34 6.42
N TYR A 85 11.07 -0.57 7.51
CA TYR A 85 11.58 -0.99 8.82
C TYR A 85 10.92 -2.29 9.31
N GLY A 86 9.61 -2.44 9.09
CA GLY A 86 8.86 -3.65 9.41
C GLY A 86 9.30 -4.89 8.61
N PHE A 87 9.99 -4.69 7.48
CA PHE A 87 10.53 -5.75 6.61
C PHE A 87 12.06 -5.91 6.74
N SER A 88 12.67 -5.38 7.80
CA SER A 88 14.09 -5.62 8.07
C SER A 88 14.37 -7.11 8.31
N ALA A 89 15.59 -7.55 8.04
CA ALA A 89 15.99 -8.95 8.21
C ALA A 89 15.73 -9.47 9.64
N ALA A 90 15.92 -8.62 10.66
CA ALA A 90 15.64 -8.97 12.05
C ALA A 90 14.14 -9.22 12.29
N LYS A 91 13.27 -8.37 11.74
CA LYS A 91 11.80 -8.52 11.85
C LYS A 91 11.30 -9.73 11.08
N LEU A 92 11.78 -9.94 9.86
CA LEU A 92 11.46 -11.13 9.07
C LEU A 92 11.88 -12.42 9.81
N LYS A 93 13.07 -12.44 10.42
CA LYS A 93 13.54 -13.58 11.21
C LYS A 93 12.64 -13.88 12.42
N GLN A 94 12.04 -12.86 13.04
CA GLN A 94 11.06 -13.05 14.13
C GLN A 94 9.75 -13.67 13.64
N MET A 95 9.37 -13.40 12.37
CA MET A 95 8.13 -13.92 11.76
C MET A 95 8.30 -15.34 11.20
N MET A 96 9.53 -15.74 10.85
CA MET A 96 9.82 -17.04 10.22
C MET A 96 9.23 -18.27 10.92
N PRO A 97 9.27 -18.40 12.26
CA PRO A 97 8.69 -19.57 12.93
C PRO A 97 7.19 -19.73 12.65
N PHE A 98 6.45 -18.63 12.58
CA PHE A 98 5.02 -18.66 12.26
C PHE A 98 4.78 -19.08 10.81
N PHE A 99 5.59 -18.57 9.88
CA PHE A 99 5.48 -18.95 8.46
C PHE A 99 5.83 -20.42 8.22
N GLU A 100 6.83 -20.93 8.93
CA GLU A 100 7.19 -22.35 8.88
C GLU A 100 6.05 -23.23 9.40
N GLU A 101 5.41 -22.83 10.50
CA GLU A 101 4.25 -23.53 11.04
C GLU A 101 3.10 -23.62 10.01
N ASP A 102 2.84 -22.53 9.31
CA ASP A 102 1.80 -22.43 8.28
C ASP A 102 2.04 -23.26 7.05
N VAL A 103 3.28 -23.28 6.59
CA VAL A 103 3.68 -24.13 5.47
C VAL A 103 3.59 -25.60 5.90
N ASN A 104 4.08 -25.94 7.08
CA ASN A 104 3.98 -27.29 7.62
C ASN A 104 2.52 -27.75 7.77
N TYR A 105 1.62 -26.83 8.12
CA TYR A 105 0.19 -27.11 8.14
C TYR A 105 -0.35 -27.46 6.75
N LEU A 106 -0.05 -26.63 5.74
CA LEU A 106 -0.45 -26.88 4.36
C LEU A 106 0.09 -28.22 3.85
N LEU A 107 1.37 -28.52 4.12
CA LEU A 107 2.00 -29.77 3.70
C LEU A 107 1.28 -30.99 4.30
N LYS A 108 0.97 -30.97 5.60
CA LYS A 108 0.20 -32.05 6.25
C LYS A 108 -1.19 -32.23 5.64
N TYR A 109 -1.83 -31.14 5.24
CA TYR A 109 -3.11 -31.22 4.53
C TYR A 109 -2.94 -31.88 3.16
N LEU A 110 -1.92 -31.48 2.40
CA LEU A 110 -1.63 -32.04 1.07
C LEU A 110 -1.23 -33.51 1.12
N ASP A 111 -0.45 -33.94 2.12
CA ASP A 111 -0.10 -35.35 2.32
C ASP A 111 -1.34 -36.21 2.51
N LYS A 112 -2.30 -35.76 3.34
CA LYS A 112 -3.58 -36.44 3.55
C LYS A 112 -4.43 -36.49 2.27
N SER A 113 -4.50 -35.39 1.52
CA SER A 113 -5.22 -35.37 0.24
C SER A 113 -4.56 -36.26 -0.82
N ALA A 114 -3.25 -36.42 -0.78
CA ALA A 114 -2.54 -37.33 -1.68
C ALA A 114 -2.88 -38.81 -1.39
N GLU A 115 -3.11 -39.17 -0.13
CA GLU A 115 -3.55 -40.52 0.26
C GLU A 115 -4.96 -40.86 -0.26
N THR A 116 -5.87 -39.87 -0.30
CA THR A 116 -7.24 -40.06 -0.79
C THR A 116 -7.35 -40.01 -2.30
N GLY A 117 -6.37 -39.42 -2.99
CA GLY A 117 -6.41 -39.19 -4.43
C GLY A 117 -7.39 -38.09 -4.85
N GLU A 118 -7.84 -37.25 -3.91
CA GLU A 118 -8.77 -36.17 -4.19
C GLU A 118 -8.10 -35.00 -4.91
N GLU A 119 -8.83 -34.37 -5.84
CA GLU A 119 -8.36 -33.15 -6.49
C GLU A 119 -8.40 -31.96 -5.52
N VAL A 120 -7.29 -31.24 -5.42
CA VAL A 120 -7.16 -30.08 -4.55
C VAL A 120 -7.14 -28.79 -5.36
N GLN A 121 -8.04 -27.86 -5.04
CA GLN A 121 -8.02 -26.51 -5.61
C GLN A 121 -6.88 -25.67 -4.99
N MET A 122 -5.67 -25.79 -5.54
CA MET A 122 -4.46 -25.17 -4.98
C MET A 122 -4.54 -23.64 -4.84
N MET A 123 -5.19 -22.94 -5.75
CA MET A 123 -5.36 -21.48 -5.65
C MET A 123 -6.06 -21.09 -4.34
N ARG A 124 -7.10 -21.82 -3.94
CA ARG A 124 -7.84 -21.53 -2.69
C ARG A 124 -6.97 -21.80 -1.46
N LYS A 125 -6.12 -22.83 -1.51
CA LYS A 125 -5.17 -23.14 -0.44
C LYS A 125 -4.08 -22.08 -0.31
N TYR A 126 -3.58 -21.55 -1.42
CA TYR A 126 -2.62 -20.45 -1.39
C TYR A 126 -3.23 -19.13 -0.92
N GLU A 127 -4.49 -18.84 -1.25
CA GLU A 127 -5.21 -17.68 -0.70
C GLU A 127 -5.28 -17.77 0.84
N GLN A 128 -5.63 -18.93 1.38
CA GLN A 128 -5.71 -19.17 2.83
C GLN A 128 -4.34 -19.06 3.51
N LEU A 129 -3.31 -19.70 2.93
CA LEU A 129 -1.93 -19.61 3.43
C LEU A 129 -1.44 -18.15 3.43
N SER A 130 -1.71 -17.41 2.36
CA SER A 130 -1.32 -16.00 2.25
C SER A 130 -2.02 -15.15 3.30
N MET A 131 -3.29 -15.45 3.60
CA MET A 131 -4.03 -14.77 4.66
C MET A 131 -3.42 -15.08 6.04
N ASP A 132 -3.04 -16.33 6.30
CA ASP A 132 -2.34 -16.71 7.54
C ASP A 132 -1.04 -15.90 7.73
N PHE A 133 -0.23 -15.80 6.67
CA PHE A 133 1.00 -14.98 6.71
C PHE A 133 0.72 -13.51 7.00
N VAL A 134 -0.26 -12.91 6.33
CA VAL A 134 -0.61 -11.49 6.51
C VAL A 134 -1.21 -11.25 7.88
N ALA A 135 -2.14 -12.09 8.34
CA ALA A 135 -2.81 -11.93 9.62
C ALA A 135 -1.82 -12.01 10.79
N ARG A 136 -0.97 -13.04 10.82
CA ARG A 136 0.04 -13.18 11.88
C ARG A 136 1.15 -12.17 11.76
N GLY A 137 1.68 -11.99 10.55
CA GLY A 137 2.82 -11.11 10.32
C GLY A 137 2.48 -9.63 10.48
N ALA A 138 1.41 -9.18 9.85
CA ALA A 138 1.08 -7.75 9.81
C ALA A 138 0.23 -7.30 11.00
N PHE A 139 -0.70 -8.15 11.47
CA PHE A 139 -1.70 -7.78 12.47
C PHE A 139 -1.60 -8.56 13.79
N GLY A 140 -0.72 -9.56 13.87
CA GLY A 140 -0.59 -10.42 15.05
C GLY A 140 -1.86 -11.21 15.37
N ILE A 141 -2.66 -11.54 14.35
CA ILE A 141 -3.91 -12.30 14.45
C ILE A 141 -3.64 -13.76 14.08
N ASP A 142 -3.94 -14.68 15.00
CA ASP A 142 -3.75 -16.12 14.84
C ASP A 142 -5.11 -16.85 14.89
N GLU A 143 -5.78 -16.93 13.73
CA GLU A 143 -7.12 -17.52 13.55
C GLU A 143 -7.13 -18.77 12.64
N ARG A 144 -5.94 -19.17 12.14
CA ARG A 144 -5.71 -20.28 11.19
C ARG A 144 -6.75 -20.35 10.06
N PHE A 145 -6.60 -19.48 9.06
CA PHE A 145 -7.55 -19.37 7.93
C PHE A 145 -7.59 -20.62 7.04
N GLN A 146 -6.53 -21.43 7.05
CA GLN A 146 -6.51 -22.73 6.38
C GLN A 146 -7.53 -23.74 6.95
N GLU A 147 -7.92 -23.62 8.23
CA GLU A 147 -8.96 -24.43 8.87
C GLU A 147 -10.35 -23.83 8.73
N ASN A 148 -10.42 -22.50 8.73
CA ASN A 148 -11.67 -21.73 8.74
C ASN A 148 -11.87 -20.97 7.43
N PRO A 149 -12.23 -21.66 6.33
CA PRO A 149 -12.32 -21.07 4.98
C PRO A 149 -13.40 -20.00 4.82
N ASN A 150 -14.33 -19.89 5.78
CA ASN A 150 -15.45 -18.94 5.75
C ASN A 150 -15.31 -17.89 6.87
N HIS A 151 -14.08 -17.64 7.33
CA HIS A 151 -13.85 -16.63 8.35
C HIS A 151 -14.16 -15.22 7.76
N PRO A 152 -14.95 -14.37 8.43
CA PRO A 152 -15.37 -13.07 7.87
C PRO A 152 -14.22 -12.18 7.41
N LEU A 153 -13.09 -12.18 8.14
CA LEU A 153 -11.88 -11.45 7.75
C LEU A 153 -11.26 -11.95 6.43
N PHE A 154 -11.30 -13.27 6.18
CA PHE A 154 -10.79 -13.85 4.94
C PHE A 154 -11.69 -13.50 3.76
N ASP A 155 -13.01 -13.61 3.92
CA ASP A 155 -13.98 -13.23 2.89
C ASP A 155 -13.91 -11.73 2.57
N MET A 156 -13.70 -10.90 3.61
CA MET A 156 -13.47 -9.47 3.46
C MET A 156 -12.18 -9.19 2.69
N ALA A 157 -11.05 -9.79 3.07
CA ALA A 157 -9.77 -9.60 2.38
C ALA A 157 -9.83 -10.04 0.91
N ARG A 158 -10.45 -11.19 0.63
CA ARG A 158 -10.67 -11.68 -0.73
C ARG A 158 -11.56 -10.73 -1.53
N SER A 159 -12.63 -10.23 -0.92
CA SER A 159 -13.51 -9.26 -1.55
C SER A 159 -12.78 -7.94 -1.85
N ALA A 160 -11.93 -7.45 -0.95
CA ALA A 160 -11.13 -6.24 -1.17
C ALA A 160 -10.22 -6.38 -2.40
N CYS A 161 -9.51 -7.50 -2.52
CA CYS A 161 -8.63 -7.78 -3.66
C CYS A 161 -9.42 -7.93 -4.97
N CYS A 162 -10.53 -8.68 -4.98
CA CYS A 162 -11.29 -8.94 -6.20
C CYS A 162 -12.14 -7.75 -6.66
N LYS A 163 -12.59 -6.89 -5.74
CA LYS A 163 -13.41 -5.70 -6.07
C LYS A 163 -12.57 -4.47 -6.44
N LEU A 164 -11.26 -4.52 -6.24
CA LEU A 164 -10.36 -3.44 -6.66
C LEU A 164 -10.50 -3.21 -8.18
N MET A 165 -10.61 -1.95 -8.59
CA MET A 165 -10.78 -1.55 -10.00
C MET A 165 -12.03 -2.10 -10.71
N THR A 166 -13.09 -2.43 -9.97
CA THR A 166 -14.34 -2.93 -10.58
C THR A 166 -15.49 -1.91 -10.51
N GLY A 167 -16.45 -2.05 -11.43
CA GLY A 167 -17.70 -1.28 -11.42
C GLY A 167 -17.75 -0.11 -12.41
N PRO A 168 -18.96 0.37 -12.74
CA PRO A 168 -19.16 1.37 -13.80
C PRO A 168 -18.54 2.72 -13.45
N PHE A 169 -18.53 3.11 -12.17
CA PHE A 169 -17.93 4.37 -11.74
C PHE A 169 -16.41 4.38 -11.84
N HIS A 170 -15.74 3.24 -11.59
CA HIS A 170 -14.30 3.10 -11.81
C HIS A 170 -13.96 3.26 -13.30
N MET A 171 -14.70 2.58 -14.18
CA MET A 171 -14.53 2.68 -15.63
C MET A 171 -14.71 4.10 -16.15
N ILE A 172 -15.75 4.80 -15.69
CA ILE A 172 -16.00 6.21 -16.05
C ILE A 172 -14.87 7.11 -15.53
N ALA A 173 -14.45 6.95 -14.27
CA ALA A 173 -13.37 7.74 -13.69
C ALA A 173 -12.02 7.53 -14.40
N GLN A 174 -11.73 6.32 -14.88
CA GLN A 174 -10.53 6.05 -15.68
C GLN A 174 -10.61 6.57 -17.12
N SER A 175 -11.81 6.82 -17.65
CA SER A 175 -11.99 7.16 -19.06
C SER A 175 -11.54 8.58 -19.41
N THR A 176 -11.55 9.52 -18.46
CA THR A 176 -11.05 10.88 -18.69
C THR A 176 -10.70 11.61 -17.39
N THR A 177 -9.55 12.26 -17.38
CA THR A 177 -9.07 13.16 -16.33
C THR A 177 -9.56 14.60 -16.53
N SER A 178 -9.99 14.93 -17.75
CA SER A 178 -10.43 16.26 -18.18
C SER A 178 -11.76 16.71 -17.57
N LEU A 179 -12.62 15.79 -17.12
CA LEU A 179 -13.93 16.11 -16.52
C LEU A 179 -13.87 16.35 -14.99
N GLY A 180 -12.85 17.07 -14.53
CA GLY A 180 -12.49 17.22 -13.10
C GLY A 180 -13.64 17.50 -12.10
N PRO A 181 -14.60 18.41 -12.38
CA PRO A 181 -15.73 18.64 -11.48
C PRO A 181 -16.74 17.47 -11.46
N ILE A 182 -16.98 16.87 -12.63
CA ILE A 182 -17.94 15.75 -12.78
C ILE A 182 -17.35 14.48 -12.18
N THR A 183 -16.06 14.23 -12.35
CA THR A 183 -15.38 13.07 -11.76
C THR A 183 -15.42 13.10 -10.24
N LYS A 184 -15.37 14.27 -9.59
CA LYS A 184 -15.60 14.39 -8.14
C LYS A 184 -17.00 13.96 -7.72
N ILE A 185 -18.03 14.34 -8.49
CA ILE A 185 -19.42 13.93 -8.22
C ILE A 185 -19.59 12.42 -8.45
N VAL A 186 -19.05 11.89 -9.55
CA VAL A 186 -19.07 10.46 -9.88
C VAL A 186 -18.32 9.64 -8.83
N CYS A 187 -17.15 10.10 -8.37
CA CYS A 187 -16.40 9.43 -7.32
C CYS A 187 -17.11 9.52 -5.97
N TRP A 188 -17.69 10.67 -5.62
CA TRP A 188 -18.50 10.79 -4.40
C TRP A 188 -19.69 9.83 -4.43
N LEU A 189 -20.42 9.76 -5.56
CA LEU A 189 -21.50 8.79 -5.76
C LEU A 189 -20.99 7.35 -5.67
N SER A 190 -19.82 7.06 -6.26
CA SER A 190 -19.18 5.76 -6.16
C SER A 190 -18.93 5.39 -4.71
N VAL A 191 -18.32 6.28 -3.92
CA VAL A 191 -18.02 6.04 -2.50
C VAL A 191 -19.30 5.94 -1.67
N ALA A 192 -20.30 6.78 -1.93
CA ALA A 192 -21.55 6.80 -1.17
C ALA A 192 -22.46 5.59 -1.44
N ILE A 193 -22.46 5.07 -2.68
CA ILE A 193 -23.34 3.97 -3.12
C ILE A 193 -22.59 2.64 -3.14
N GLY A 194 -21.27 2.66 -3.29
CA GLY A 194 -20.43 1.48 -3.45
C GLY A 194 -20.06 0.82 -2.12
N ASP A 195 -19.97 -0.51 -2.14
CA ASP A 195 -19.44 -1.31 -1.04
C ASP A 195 -17.90 -1.29 -1.08
N PHE A 196 -17.29 -0.21 -0.57
CA PHE A 196 -15.84 -0.10 -0.44
C PHE A 196 -15.38 -0.89 0.79
N VAL A 197 -14.89 -2.09 0.54
CA VAL A 197 -14.36 -2.99 1.58
C VAL A 197 -13.30 -2.31 2.46
N PHE A 198 -12.54 -1.36 1.88
CA PHE A 198 -11.53 -0.60 2.61
C PHE A 198 -12.07 0.28 3.72
N ASP A 199 -13.31 0.77 3.65
CA ASP A 199 -13.89 1.59 4.73
C ASP A 199 -14.10 0.76 5.99
N THR A 200 -14.64 -0.45 5.84
CA THR A 200 -14.83 -1.41 6.93
C THR A 200 -13.48 -1.83 7.53
N VAL A 201 -12.51 -2.21 6.68
CA VAL A 201 -11.17 -2.59 7.14
C VAL A 201 -10.48 -1.43 7.89
N THR A 202 -10.61 -0.21 7.38
CA THR A 202 -10.04 0.99 8.01
C THR A 202 -10.68 1.24 9.36
N ALA A 203 -12.01 1.18 9.47
CA ALA A 203 -12.72 1.38 10.74
C ALA A 203 -12.33 0.34 11.80
N HIS A 204 -12.12 -0.93 11.41
CA HIS A 204 -11.62 -1.96 12.34
C HIS A 204 -10.17 -1.71 12.74
N THR A 205 -9.32 -1.34 11.79
CA THR A 205 -7.89 -1.09 12.04
C THR A 205 -7.70 0.12 12.94
N GLU A 206 -8.45 1.20 12.73
CA GLU A 206 -8.42 2.40 13.57
C GLU A 206 -8.77 2.08 15.02
N LYS A 207 -9.83 1.29 15.25
CA LYS A 207 -10.19 0.81 16.61
C LYS A 207 -9.05 0.03 17.26
N VAL A 208 -8.38 -0.86 16.51
CA VAL A 208 -7.23 -1.63 17.03
C VAL A 208 -6.06 -0.71 17.37
N VAL A 209 -5.76 0.27 16.51
CA VAL A 209 -4.71 1.27 16.76
C VAL A 209 -5.04 2.07 18.03
N GLU A 210 -6.26 2.55 18.19
CA GLU A 210 -6.68 3.28 19.39
C GLU A 210 -6.55 2.45 20.66
N LEU A 211 -6.99 1.19 20.63
CA LEU A 211 -6.88 0.27 21.77
C LEU A 211 -5.41 0.07 22.16
N ARG A 212 -4.51 -0.16 21.20
CA ARG A 212 -3.07 -0.33 21.45
C ARG A 212 -2.38 0.96 21.91
N LYS A 213 -2.87 2.14 21.49
CA LYS A 213 -2.38 3.44 21.97
C LYS A 213 -2.80 3.69 23.43
N LYS A 214 -4.01 3.26 23.83
CA LYS A 214 -4.53 3.43 25.20
C LYS A 214 -3.95 2.43 26.19
N ASP A 215 -3.78 1.17 25.78
CA ASP A 215 -3.31 0.09 26.65
C ASP A 215 -2.01 -0.54 26.11
N PRO A 216 -0.85 -0.24 26.73
CA PRO A 216 0.44 -0.83 26.35
C PRO A 216 0.50 -2.35 26.46
N SER A 217 -0.37 -3.00 27.26
CA SER A 217 -0.39 -4.46 27.41
C SER A 217 -0.88 -5.18 26.14
N LEU A 218 -1.59 -4.47 25.26
CA LEU A 218 -2.13 -5.00 24.01
C LEU A 218 -1.12 -4.93 22.84
N ARG A 219 0.10 -4.42 23.07
CA ARG A 219 1.13 -4.32 22.03
C ARG A 219 1.59 -5.71 21.61
N LYS A 220 1.71 -5.91 20.29
CA LYS A 220 2.16 -7.15 19.67
C LYS A 220 3.39 -6.89 18.80
N PRO A 221 4.32 -7.86 18.66
CA PRO A 221 5.48 -7.72 17.79
C PRO A 221 5.12 -7.94 16.31
N ASP A 222 4.23 -7.10 15.77
CA ASP A 222 3.73 -7.17 14.38
C ASP A 222 4.07 -5.91 13.56
N ILE A 223 3.81 -5.94 12.24
CA ILE A 223 4.09 -4.79 11.37
C ILE A 223 3.24 -3.59 11.76
N LEU A 224 1.97 -3.79 12.14
CA LEU A 224 1.10 -2.71 12.59
C LEU A 224 1.70 -1.94 13.77
N GLN A 225 2.27 -2.64 14.76
CA GLN A 225 2.94 -2.01 15.88
C GLN A 225 4.17 -1.22 15.43
N ASN A 226 4.97 -1.73 14.49
CA ASN A 226 6.11 -0.98 13.95
C ASN A 226 5.66 0.34 13.30
N LEU A 227 4.51 0.36 12.63
CA LEU A 227 3.95 1.57 12.01
C LEU A 227 3.45 2.56 13.07
N ILE A 228 2.77 2.06 14.12
CA ILE A 228 2.35 2.88 15.26
C ILE A 228 3.58 3.53 15.92
N ASP A 229 4.64 2.77 16.15
CA ASP A 229 5.87 3.26 16.77
C ASP A 229 6.61 4.29 15.89
N ALA A 230 6.57 4.12 14.56
CA ALA A 230 7.15 5.07 13.62
C ALA A 230 6.43 6.44 13.63
N GLU A 231 5.10 6.47 13.77
CA GLU A 231 4.32 7.70 13.92
C GLU A 231 4.75 8.50 15.17
N TYR A 232 5.03 7.81 16.28
CA TYR A 232 5.52 8.45 17.51
C TYR A 232 6.89 9.11 17.30
N VAL A 233 7.80 8.47 16.56
CA VAL A 233 9.12 9.05 16.26
C VAL A 233 8.98 10.31 15.40
N GLU A 234 8.20 10.26 14.32
CA GLU A 234 7.98 11.41 13.43
C GLU A 234 7.38 12.61 14.18
N SER A 235 6.36 12.37 15.02
CA SER A 235 5.72 13.43 15.82
C SER A 235 6.66 14.07 16.86
N GLN A 236 7.56 13.30 17.45
CA GLN A 236 8.58 13.83 18.36
C GLN A 236 9.66 14.64 17.62
N THR A 237 10.17 14.13 16.49
CA THR A 237 11.17 14.86 15.68
C THR A 237 10.62 16.15 15.08
N GLY A 238 9.35 16.18 14.64
CA GLY A 238 8.69 17.39 14.15
C GLY A 238 8.43 18.43 15.25
N ALA A 239 8.16 17.98 16.49
CA ALA A 239 8.03 18.86 17.65
C ALA A 239 9.37 19.44 18.11
N ASP A 240 10.47 18.69 17.96
CA ASP A 240 11.82 19.13 18.33
C ASP A 240 12.45 20.05 17.26
N SER A 241 12.19 19.79 15.96
CA SER A 241 12.59 20.71 14.88
C SER A 241 11.88 22.06 14.96
N GLY A 242 10.58 22.06 15.32
CA GLY A 242 9.81 23.29 15.55
C GLY A 242 10.26 24.09 16.79
N LYS A 243 10.81 23.43 17.81
CA LYS A 243 11.48 24.12 18.93
C LYS A 243 12.80 24.75 18.50
N GLY A 244 13.61 24.05 17.71
CA GLY A 244 14.89 24.53 17.20
C GLY A 244 14.75 25.79 16.33
N GLU A 245 13.78 25.82 15.41
CA GLU A 245 13.51 26.98 14.55
C GLU A 245 13.03 28.19 15.36
N ASN A 246 12.17 27.98 16.35
CA ASN A 246 11.67 29.05 17.22
C ASN A 246 12.78 29.59 18.14
N GLU A 247 13.70 28.73 18.61
CA GLU A 247 14.84 29.15 19.43
C GLU A 247 15.92 29.88 18.62
N LEU A 248 16.10 29.53 17.34
CA LEU A 248 16.95 30.27 16.38
C LEU A 248 16.36 31.64 16.05
N ALA A 249 15.06 31.73 15.76
CA ALA A 249 14.37 33.00 15.50
C ALA A 249 14.42 33.94 16.72
N VAL A 250 14.24 33.41 17.93
CA VAL A 250 14.37 34.19 19.19
C VAL A 250 15.81 34.66 19.41
N LYS A 251 16.82 33.86 19.05
CA LYS A 251 18.24 34.27 19.11
C LYS A 251 18.54 35.37 18.09
N GLU A 252 18.08 35.26 16.86
CA GLU A 252 18.29 36.28 15.81
C GLU A 252 17.65 37.63 16.17
N LEU A 253 16.41 37.64 16.67
CA LEU A 253 15.75 38.86 17.18
C LEU A 253 16.52 39.50 18.35
N ARG A 254 17.09 38.66 19.23
CA ARG A 254 17.94 39.12 20.34
C ARG A 254 19.30 39.66 19.88
N TRP A 255 19.83 39.19 18.76
CA TRP A 255 21.04 39.73 18.15
C TRP A 255 20.78 41.04 17.41
N GLU A 256 19.62 41.20 16.77
CA GLU A 256 19.21 42.46 16.13
C GLU A 256 18.95 43.59 17.13
N GLY A 257 18.24 43.32 18.22
CA GLY A 257 18.04 44.31 19.29
C GLY A 257 19.36 44.85 19.86
N ARG A 258 20.36 43.98 20.06
CA ARG A 258 21.70 44.40 20.50
C ARG A 258 22.47 45.20 19.46
N ARG A 259 22.26 44.97 18.16
CA ARG A 259 22.89 45.78 17.10
C ARG A 259 22.32 47.20 17.05
N GLU A 260 21.03 47.35 17.27
CA GLU A 260 20.37 48.66 17.31
C GLU A 260 20.76 49.46 18.58
N GLU A 261 20.88 48.80 19.74
CA GLU A 261 21.37 49.44 20.97
C GLU A 261 22.83 49.92 20.85
N VAL A 262 23.68 49.21 20.10
CA VAL A 262 25.08 49.60 19.86
C VAL A 262 25.20 50.75 18.86
N LYS A 263 24.26 50.88 17.91
CA LYS A 263 24.22 52.02 16.97
C LYS A 263 23.64 53.30 17.59
N ALA A 264 22.86 53.17 18.67
CA ALA A 264 22.24 54.30 19.37
C ALA A 264 23.14 54.95 20.44
N ARG A 265 24.36 54.43 20.65
CA ARG A 265 25.42 55.00 21.51
C ARG A 265 26.52 55.60 20.67
#